data_AF-A0A929HJ89-F1
#
_entry.id   AF-A0A929HJ89-F1
#
_cell.length_a   1.000
_cell.length_b   1.000
_cell.length_c   1.000
_cell.angle_alpha   90.00
_cell.angle_beta   90.00
_cell.angle_gamma   90.00
#
_symmetry.space_group_name_H-M   'P 1'
#
loop_
_entity.id
_entity.type
_entity.pdbx_description
1 polymer ?
#
loop_
_entity_poly.entity_id
_entity_poly.type
_entity_poly.pdbx_seq_one_letter_code
_entity_poly.pdbx_strand_id
1 'polypeptide(L)' 'MLAFIKNWLNRRIIKNSIMTQYDWDEAFSYLPLFKGFSESEIIKLKELTILFMHDKTFEGAQGFIVTPVM' A
#
# COMPACT_ATOMS: atom_id res chain seq x y z
N MET A 1 19.57 0.07 -17.95
CA MET A 1 19.75 -1.19 -17.20
C MET A 1 19.18 -1.10 -15.78
N LEU A 2 19.61 -0.13 -14.96
CA LEU A 2 19.11 0.06 -13.58
C LEU A 2 17.59 0.23 -13.46
N ALA A 3 16.96 0.97 -14.39
CA ALA A 3 15.50 1.14 -14.40
C ALA A 3 14.73 -0.17 -14.64
N PHE A 4 15.27 -1.09 -15.45
CA PHE A 4 14.64 -2.39 -15.70
C PHE A 4 14.69 -3.26 -14.44
N ILE A 5 15.83 -3.27 -13.74
CA ILE A 5 16.01 -4.01 -12.49
C ILE A 5 15.07 -3.46 -11.41
N LYS A 6 15.01 -2.13 -11.27
CA LYS A 6 14.08 -1.47 -10.32
C LYS A 6 12.63 -1.81 -10.63
N ASN A 7 12.21 -1.75 -11.90
CA ASN A 7 10.84 -2.09 -12.29
C ASN A 7 10.51 -3.55 -12.03
N TRP A 8 11.46 -4.47 -12.27
CA TRP A 8 11.29 -5.88 -11.94
C TRP A 8 11.13 -6.10 -10.44
N LEU A 9 11.97 -5.46 -9.62
CA LEU A 9 11.89 -5.53 -8.18
C LEU A 9 10.55 -5.00 -7.67
N ASN A 10 10.12 -3.82 -8.14
CA ASN A 10 8.84 -3.23 -7.75
C ASN A 10 7.66 -4.18 -8.06
N ARG A 11 7.63 -4.77 -9.26
CA ARG A 11 6.59 -5.75 -9.63
C ARG A 11 6.62 -6.98 -8.73
N ARG A 12 7.81 -7.46 -8.35
CA ARG A 12 7.97 -8.60 -7.43
C ARG A 12 7.46 -8.25 -6.03
N ILE A 13 7.76 -7.06 -5.53
CA ILE A 13 7.26 -6.59 -4.22
C ILE A 13 5.73 -6.50 -4.24
N ILE A 14 5.14 -5.85 -5.25
CA ILE A 14 3.67 -5.74 -5.39
C ILE A 14 3.01 -7.11 -5.41
N LYS A 15 3.55 -8.06 -6.19
CA LYS A 15 3.01 -9.42 -6.30
C LYS A 15 3.07 -10.20 -4.98
N ASN A 16 4.06 -9.93 -4.14
CA ASN A 16 4.29 -10.63 -2.88
C ASN A 16 3.72 -9.87 -1.66
N SER A 17 2.87 -8.86 -1.89
CA SER A 17 2.20 -8.15 -0.82
C SER A 17 1.35 -9.09 0.04
N ILE A 18 1.40 -8.89 1.36
CA ILE A 18 0.60 -9.65 2.34
C ILE A 18 -0.83 -9.07 2.44
N MET A 19 -1.05 -7.85 1.93
CA MET A 19 -2.34 -7.17 2.02
C MET A 19 -3.41 -7.85 1.17
N THR A 20 -4.48 -8.28 1.82
CA THR A 20 -5.64 -8.92 1.20
C THR A 20 -6.62 -7.88 0.68
N GLN A 21 -7.57 -8.29 -0.17
CA GLN A 21 -8.62 -7.37 -0.61
C GLN A 21 -9.49 -6.89 0.56
N TYR A 22 -9.70 -7.73 1.58
CA TYR A 22 -10.41 -7.37 2.81
C TYR A 22 -9.70 -6.22 3.55
N ASP A 23 -8.37 -6.30 3.72
CA ASP A 23 -7.59 -5.25 4.38
C ASP A 23 -7.72 -3.91 3.65
N TRP A 24 -7.73 -3.95 2.30
CA TRP A 24 -7.95 -2.76 1.50
C TRP A 24 -9.36 -2.18 1.66
N ASP A 25 -10.37 -3.03 1.64
CA ASP A 25 -11.77 -2.59 1.77
C ASP A 25 -12.01 -1.97 3.16
N GLU A 26 -11.43 -2.57 4.20
CA GLU A 26 -11.46 -2.04 5.56
C GLU A 26 -10.71 -0.68 5.63
N ALA A 27 -9.49 -0.59 5.11
CA ALA A 27 -8.73 0.67 5.11
C ALA A 27 -9.48 1.80 4.37
N PHE A 28 -10.07 1.50 3.21
CA PHE A 28 -10.85 2.49 2.45
C PHE A 28 -12.13 2.91 3.16
N SER A 29 -12.70 2.06 4.01
CA SER A 29 -13.88 2.42 4.81
C SER A 29 -13.60 3.58 5.78
N TYR A 30 -12.37 3.68 6.30
CA TYR A 30 -11.93 4.76 7.18
C TYR A 30 -11.52 6.04 6.42
N LEU A 31 -11.36 5.97 5.09
CA LEU A 31 -10.78 7.03 4.28
C LEU A 31 -11.76 7.51 3.20
N PRO A 32 -12.79 8.31 3.58
CA PRO A 32 -13.86 8.74 2.66
C PRO A 32 -13.35 9.61 1.50
N LEU A 33 -12.13 10.13 1.58
CA LEU A 33 -11.48 10.93 0.54
C LEU A 33 -11.29 10.17 -0.79
N PHE A 34 -11.26 8.83 -0.75
CA PHE A 34 -11.07 8.00 -1.95
C PHE A 34 -12.37 7.66 -2.70
N LYS A 35 -13.54 8.11 -2.23
CA LYS A 35 -14.84 7.81 -2.87
C LYS A 35 -14.98 8.32 -4.31
N GLY A 36 -14.14 9.28 -4.73
CA GLY A 36 -14.15 9.83 -6.09
C GLY A 36 -13.13 9.23 -7.06
N PHE A 37 -12.33 8.27 -6.60
CA PHE A 37 -11.25 7.69 -7.42
C PHE A 37 -11.82 6.65 -8.39
N SER A 38 -11.32 6.67 -9.61
CA SER A 38 -11.55 5.60 -10.57
C SER A 38 -10.84 4.31 -10.15
N GLU A 39 -11.27 3.18 -10.70
CA GLU A 39 -10.65 1.87 -10.41
C GLU A 39 -9.15 1.86 -10.71
N SER A 40 -8.71 2.52 -11.79
CA SER A 40 -7.30 2.59 -12.16
C SER A 40 -6.47 3.41 -11.17
N GLU A 41 -7.04 4.48 -10.62
CA GLU A 41 -6.41 5.29 -9.57
C GLU A 41 -6.32 4.51 -8.25
N ILE A 42 -7.36 3.75 -7.89
CA ILE A 42 -7.33 2.87 -6.72
C ILE A 42 -6.26 1.78 -6.88
N ILE A 43 -6.19 1.12 -8.03
CA ILE A 43 -5.14 0.13 -8.31
C ILE A 43 -3.77 0.79 -8.18
N LYS A 44 -3.61 1.99 -8.74
CA LYS A 44 -2.31 2.68 -8.69
C LYS A 44 -1.92 3.07 -7.28
N LEU A 45 -2.88 3.54 -6.48
CA LEU A 45 -2.70 3.86 -5.08
C LEU A 45 -2.26 2.62 -4.29
N LYS A 46 -2.94 1.48 -4.45
CA LYS A 46 -2.56 0.22 -3.80
C LYS A 46 -1.12 -0.17 -4.12
N GLU A 47 -0.71 -0.12 -5.39
CA GLU A 47 0.68 -0.40 -5.79
C GLU A 47 1.69 0.53 -5.11
N LEU A 48 1.40 1.84 -5.10
CA LEU A 48 2.29 2.83 -4.50
C LEU A 48 2.40 2.64 -2.98
N THR A 49 1.29 2.38 -2.31
CA THR A 49 1.26 2.10 -0.87
C THR A 49 2.07 0.86 -0.54
N ILE A 50 1.93 -0.23 -1.30
CA ILE A 50 2.74 -1.45 -1.09
C ILE A 50 4.24 -1.15 -1.20
N LEU A 51 4.65 -0.42 -2.25
CA LEU A 51 6.05 -0.04 -2.42
C LEU A 51 6.52 0.88 -1.29
N PHE A 52 5.67 1.80 -0.84
CA PHE A 52 5.97 2.69 0.27
C PHE A 52 6.19 1.90 1.57
N MET A 53 5.28 0.98 1.91
CA MET A 53 5.35 0.13 3.10
C MET A 53 6.55 -0.85 3.06
N HIS A 54 7.00 -1.23 1.88
CA HIS A 54 8.22 -2.02 1.73
C HIS A 54 9.49 -1.20 2.07
N ASP A 55 9.50 0.08 1.68
CA ASP A 55 10.68 0.95 1.80
C ASP A 55 10.68 1.81 3.08
N LYS A 56 9.61 1.76 3.88
CA LYS A 56 9.39 2.59 5.07
C LYS A 56 8.76 1.76 6.18
N THR A 57 9.13 2.07 7.42
CA THR A 57 8.51 1.51 8.62
C THR A 57 7.63 2.58 9.28
N PHE A 58 6.47 2.15 9.78
CA PHE A 58 5.62 2.98 10.61
C PHE A 58 5.81 2.59 12.08
N GLU A 59 6.16 3.57 12.90
CA GLU A 59 6.33 3.39 14.33
C GLU A 59 5.36 4.33 15.06
N GLY A 60 4.51 3.76 15.90
CA GLY A 60 3.57 4.56 16.68
C GLY A 60 4.27 5.24 17.85
N ALA A 61 4.09 6.55 17.96
CA ALA A 61 4.67 7.33 19.04
C ALA A 61 4.00 6.99 20.39
N GLN A 62 4.75 7.11 21.48
CA GLN A 62 4.24 7.00 22.86
C GLN A 62 3.50 5.68 23.16
N GLY A 63 3.96 4.57 22.57
CA GLY A 63 3.36 3.25 22.77
C GLY A 63 2.09 3.02 21.96
N PHE A 64 1.76 3.91 21.01
CA PHE A 64 0.70 3.67 20.04
C PHE A 64 1.07 2.47 19.16
N ILE A 65 0.13 1.52 19.00
CA ILE A 65 0.34 0.33 18.18
C ILE A 65 -0.22 0.58 16.79
N VAL A 66 0.65 0.61 15.78
CA VAL A 66 0.24 0.65 14.38
C VAL A 66 -0.21 -0.74 13.97
N THR A 67 -1.46 -0.86 13.54
CA THR A 67 -2.02 -2.11 13.02
C THR A 67 -1.94 -2.12 11.49
N PRO A 68 -2.03 -3.29 10.83
CA PRO A 68 -1.89 -3.35 9.38
C PRO A 68 -2.89 -2.52 8.57
N VAL A 69 -4.03 -2.14 9.15
CA VAL A 69 -5.11 -1.38 8.49
C VAL A 69 -5.11 0.12 8.91
N MET A 70 -4.27 0.50 9.88
CA MET A 70 -4.17 1.86 10.43
C MET A 70 -3.10 2.72 9.76
#